data_AF-A0A1V6AYL5-F1
#
_entry.id   AF-A0A1V6AYL5-F1
#
_cell.length_a   1.000
_cell.length_b   1.000
_cell.length_c   1.000
_cell.angle_alpha   90.00
_cell.angle_beta   90.00
_cell.angle_gamma   90.00
#
_symmetry.space_group_name_H-M   'P 1'
#
loop_
_entity.id
_entity.type
_entity.pdbx_description
1 polymer ?
#
loop_
_entity_poly.entity_id
_entity_poly.type
_entity_poly.pdbx_seq_one_letter_code
_entity_poly.pdbx_strand_id
1 'polypeptide(L)'
;MRPAAKILKAGAAVCLLSAAVFLASGGAALPCPPQAWDIRMTITVQGEYALEGRDGASGRYGMRFVWRGGLEPDDEDYVLIHHGTKLEEWRVEESAAGPDGIRLLTTRDYGVKPELGVAYILRKDGGLHLNFLIRGFEVPRSRPSEAFYLHLPASAENTDRPEGLNYALFLQKGSNAIVLDDPAASRKTQEKSFHWTWFRRSGVLGRDPALFQMNRHEADVTVVVTPRADSGPRTGQARG
;
A
#
# COMPACT_ATOMS: atom_id res chain seq x y z
N MET A 1 -32.73 46.18 41.68
CA MET A 1 -34.15 46.24 42.13
C MET A 1 -35.00 45.34 41.24
N ARG A 2 -36.24 45.01 41.65
CA ARG A 2 -37.26 44.25 40.88
C ARG A 2 -38.05 45.19 39.92
N PRO A 3 -39.06 44.75 39.12
CA PRO A 3 -39.56 43.40 38.73
C PRO A 3 -39.26 43.13 37.22
N ALA A 4 -39.93 42.31 36.39
CA ALA A 4 -41.06 41.34 36.41
C ALA A 4 -40.75 40.24 35.35
N ALA A 5 -41.29 39.02 35.27
CA ALA A 5 -42.55 38.35 35.69
C ALA A 5 -43.78 38.56 34.76
N LYS A 6 -44.12 37.54 33.95
CA LYS A 6 -45.48 37.24 33.44
C LYS A 6 -45.61 35.75 33.08
N ILE A 7 -46.85 35.23 33.16
CA ILE A 7 -47.24 33.80 33.09
C ILE A 7 -48.52 33.71 32.21
N LEU A 8 -49.06 32.50 31.97
CA LEU A 8 -50.31 32.13 31.27
C LEU A 8 -50.17 31.90 29.74
N LYS A 9 -50.88 30.93 29.11
CA LYS A 9 -51.68 29.79 29.63
C LYS A 9 -51.82 28.66 28.59
N ALA A 10 -52.27 27.50 29.09
CA ALA A 10 -52.60 26.28 28.36
C ALA A 10 -53.80 26.38 27.40
N GLY A 11 -53.83 25.43 26.45
CA GLY A 11 -54.98 24.98 25.65
C GLY A 11 -54.48 23.82 24.77
N ALA A 12 -54.82 22.56 25.02
CA ALA A 12 -56.13 21.87 24.93
C ALA A 12 -56.08 20.92 23.70
N ALA A 13 -56.44 19.65 23.90
CA ALA A 13 -56.19 18.59 22.92
C ALA A 13 -57.44 18.20 22.13
N VAL A 14 -57.25 17.72 20.89
CA VAL A 14 -58.23 16.94 20.13
C VAL A 14 -57.50 15.76 19.49
N CYS A 15 -58.00 14.55 19.69
CA CYS A 15 -57.55 13.36 18.96
C CYS A 15 -58.38 13.21 17.68
N LEU A 16 -57.76 12.73 16.60
CA LEU A 16 -58.49 12.12 15.48
C LEU A 16 -57.67 10.96 14.90
N LEU A 17 -58.32 9.81 14.74
CA LEU A 17 -57.73 8.62 14.14
C LEU A 17 -57.63 8.83 12.62
N SER A 18 -56.50 8.44 12.03
CA SER A 18 -56.37 8.17 10.60
C SER A 18 -55.83 6.77 10.41
N ALA A 19 -56.45 6.01 9.51
CA ALA A 19 -56.29 4.55 9.43
C ALA A 19 -54.85 4.10 9.14
N ALA A 20 -54.42 3.04 9.82
CA ALA A 20 -53.20 2.32 9.50
C ALA A 20 -53.37 1.56 8.17
N VAL A 21 -53.03 2.21 7.06
CA VAL A 21 -52.93 1.54 5.75
C VAL A 21 -51.69 0.64 5.78
N PHE A 22 -51.88 -0.63 6.13
CA PHE A 22 -50.89 -1.67 5.89
C PHE A 22 -50.73 -1.91 4.39
N LEU A 23 -50.00 -1.03 3.73
CA LEU A 23 -49.30 -1.37 2.50
C LEU A 23 -48.27 -2.43 2.88
N ALA A 24 -48.65 -3.69 2.67
CA ALA A 24 -47.72 -4.81 2.61
C ALA A 24 -46.86 -4.65 1.35
N SER A 25 -45.92 -3.70 1.41
CA SER A 25 -44.81 -3.64 0.48
C SER A 25 -44.10 -4.98 0.59
N GLY A 26 -44.17 -5.76 -0.50
CA GLY A 26 -43.32 -6.92 -0.70
C GLY A 26 -41.88 -6.44 -0.78
N GLY A 27 -41.27 -6.23 0.38
CA GLY A 27 -39.92 -5.74 0.52
C GLY A 27 -38.98 -6.78 -0.05
N ALA A 28 -38.64 -6.63 -1.34
CA ALA A 28 -37.50 -7.29 -1.93
C ALA A 28 -36.32 -6.98 -1.02
N ALA A 29 -35.88 -7.98 -0.26
CA ALA A 29 -34.90 -7.80 0.81
C ALA A 29 -33.69 -7.10 0.19
N LEU A 30 -33.41 -5.86 0.64
CA LEU A 30 -32.28 -5.11 0.13
C LEU A 30 -31.05 -6.00 0.34
N PRO A 31 -30.35 -6.41 -0.73
CA PRO A 31 -29.32 -7.42 -0.61
C PRO A 31 -28.30 -6.95 0.43
N CYS A 32 -27.79 -7.85 1.27
CA CYS A 32 -26.84 -7.46 2.32
C CYS A 32 -25.66 -6.71 1.69
N PRO A 33 -25.14 -5.61 2.27
CA PRO A 33 -23.85 -5.10 1.83
C PRO A 33 -22.82 -6.24 1.97
N PRO A 34 -21.92 -6.43 0.99
CA PRO A 34 -20.94 -7.51 1.04
C PRO A 34 -20.11 -7.36 2.32
N GLN A 35 -20.02 -8.42 3.11
CA GLN A 35 -19.36 -8.39 4.42
C GLN A 35 -17.85 -8.63 4.33
N ALA A 36 -17.32 -8.84 3.12
CA ALA A 36 -15.91 -9.07 2.87
C ALA A 36 -15.53 -8.75 1.41
N TRP A 37 -14.26 -8.43 1.19
CA TRP A 37 -13.67 -8.21 -0.14
C TRP A 37 -12.35 -8.98 -0.25
N ASP A 38 -12.02 -9.44 -1.45
CA ASP A 38 -10.66 -9.88 -1.77
C ASP A 38 -9.88 -8.73 -2.41
N ILE A 39 -8.65 -8.54 -1.95
CA ILE A 39 -7.74 -7.50 -2.42
C ILE A 39 -6.51 -8.14 -3.08
N ARG A 40 -6.18 -7.64 -4.28
CA ARG A 40 -4.98 -8.02 -5.04
C ARG A 40 -4.20 -6.75 -5.39
N MET A 41 -2.96 -6.69 -4.93
CA MET A 41 -2.02 -5.63 -5.31
C MET A 41 -0.93 -6.20 -6.21
N THR A 42 -0.70 -5.57 -7.35
CA THR A 42 0.45 -5.83 -8.23
C THR A 42 1.39 -4.64 -8.12
N ILE A 43 2.67 -4.87 -7.83
CA ILE A 43 3.70 -3.83 -7.81
C ILE A 43 4.76 -4.18 -8.83
N THR A 44 5.02 -3.28 -9.76
CA THR A 44 6.15 -3.34 -10.70
C THR A 44 7.12 -2.23 -10.34
N VAL A 45 8.41 -2.53 -10.25
CA VAL A 45 9.47 -1.55 -10.00
C VAL A 45 10.58 -1.75 -11.01
N GLN A 46 11.10 -0.66 -11.56
CA GLN A 46 12.34 -0.65 -12.32
C GLN A 46 13.24 0.48 -11.82
N GLY A 47 14.54 0.24 -11.74
CA GLY A 47 15.47 1.21 -11.16
C GLY A 47 16.93 0.98 -11.50
N GLU A 48 17.74 1.93 -11.06
CA GLU A 48 19.17 1.99 -11.29
C GLU A 48 19.88 2.59 -10.07
N TYR A 49 21.08 2.11 -9.79
CA TYR A 49 21.94 2.62 -8.73
C TYR A 49 23.37 2.80 -9.24
N ALA A 50 24.12 3.66 -8.56
CA ALA A 50 25.54 3.85 -8.82
C ALA A 50 26.31 4.15 -7.53
N LEU A 51 27.53 3.64 -7.47
CA LEU A 51 28.61 4.13 -6.63
C LEU A 51 29.53 4.94 -7.57
N GLU A 52 29.39 6.26 -7.53
CA GLU A 52 30.15 7.20 -8.34
C GLU A 52 31.48 7.51 -7.64
N GLY A 53 32.61 7.23 -8.29
CA GLY A 53 33.96 7.42 -7.75
C GLY A 53 35.01 6.95 -8.75
N ARG A 54 36.30 6.92 -8.35
CA ARG A 54 37.41 6.51 -9.23
C ARG A 54 37.19 5.13 -9.86
N ASP A 55 36.82 4.16 -9.04
CA ASP A 55 36.61 2.77 -9.45
C ASP A 55 35.12 2.41 -9.35
N GLY A 56 34.28 3.22 -9.99
CA GLY A 56 32.83 3.16 -9.82
C GLY A 56 32.18 1.82 -10.20
N ALA A 57 30.96 1.64 -9.67
CA ALA A 57 30.08 0.52 -10.02
C ALA A 57 28.66 1.04 -10.26
N SER A 58 27.93 0.44 -11.19
CA SER A 58 26.52 0.77 -11.44
C SER A 58 25.71 -0.49 -11.71
N GLY A 59 24.43 -0.45 -11.41
CA GLY A 59 23.55 -1.57 -11.64
C GLY A 59 22.12 -1.15 -11.93
N ARG A 60 21.38 -2.06 -12.56
CA ARG A 60 19.99 -1.89 -12.98
C ARG A 60 19.18 -3.04 -12.43
N TYR A 61 17.96 -2.77 -11.97
CA TYR A 61 17.11 -3.77 -11.36
C TYR A 61 15.66 -3.64 -11.83
N GLY A 62 14.95 -4.75 -11.78
CA GLY A 62 13.52 -4.82 -12.05
C GLY A 62 12.88 -5.94 -11.22
N MET A 63 11.72 -5.67 -10.66
CA MET A 63 10.98 -6.66 -9.88
C MET A 63 9.47 -6.50 -10.07
N ARG A 64 8.75 -7.61 -9.93
CA ARG A 64 7.29 -7.63 -9.92
C ARG A 64 6.77 -8.49 -8.78
N PHE A 65 5.96 -7.91 -7.92
CA PHE A 65 5.23 -8.62 -6.88
C PHE A 65 3.75 -8.70 -7.21
N VAL A 66 3.14 -9.83 -6.83
CA VAL A 66 1.69 -9.95 -6.64
C VAL A 66 1.44 -10.32 -5.19
N TRP A 67 0.74 -9.44 -4.48
CA TRP A 67 0.25 -9.65 -3.12
C TRP A 67 -1.26 -9.89 -3.16
N ARG A 68 -1.74 -10.78 -2.29
CA ARG A 68 -3.17 -11.11 -2.15
C ARG A 68 -3.57 -11.15 -0.67
N GLY A 69 -4.79 -10.71 -0.41
CA GLY A 69 -5.40 -10.74 0.90
C GLY A 69 -6.91 -10.58 0.87
N GLY A 70 -7.50 -10.46 2.05
CA GLY A 70 -8.89 -10.11 2.29
C GLY A 70 -9.02 -8.80 3.07
N LEU A 71 -10.20 -8.19 2.98
CA LEU A 71 -10.67 -7.10 3.85
C LEU A 71 -12.00 -7.53 4.45
N GLU A 72 -12.11 -7.43 5.78
CA GLU A 72 -13.32 -7.72 6.55
C GLU A 72 -13.54 -6.54 7.53
N PRO A 73 -14.77 -6.01 7.69
CA PRO A 73 -15.02 -4.85 8.56
C PRO A 73 -14.74 -5.14 10.04
N ASP A 74 -14.21 -4.15 10.75
CA ASP A 74 -13.91 -4.20 12.17
C ASP A 74 -14.32 -2.87 12.84
N ASP A 75 -15.56 -2.82 13.32
CA ASP A 75 -16.31 -1.64 13.78
C ASP A 75 -16.21 -0.40 12.85
N GLU A 76 -15.17 0.43 13.02
CA GLU A 76 -14.96 1.66 12.24
C GLU A 76 -13.90 1.54 11.13
N ASP A 77 -13.10 0.46 11.10
CA ASP A 77 -12.03 0.22 10.11
C ASP A 77 -12.12 -1.22 9.52
N TYR A 78 -11.00 -1.79 9.05
CA TYR A 78 -10.93 -3.09 8.36
C TYR A 78 -9.76 -3.96 8.82
N VAL A 79 -10.01 -5.23 9.09
CA VAL A 79 -8.95 -6.25 9.25
C VAL A 79 -8.38 -6.62 7.88
N LEU A 80 -7.06 -6.48 7.73
CA LEU A 80 -6.30 -6.93 6.56
C LEU A 80 -5.85 -8.38 6.75
N ILE A 81 -6.46 -9.31 6.00
CA ILE A 81 -6.08 -10.73 6.04
C ILE A 81 -5.04 -11.01 4.96
N HIS A 82 -3.87 -11.58 5.32
CA HIS A 82 -2.87 -11.98 4.33
C HIS A 82 -3.18 -13.36 3.74
N HIS A 83 -3.28 -13.47 2.41
CA HIS A 83 -3.43 -14.76 1.72
C HIS A 83 -2.14 -15.24 1.05
N GLY A 84 -1.24 -14.33 0.69
CA GLY A 84 0.09 -14.68 0.16
C GLY A 84 0.76 -13.57 -0.63
N THR A 85 2.09 -13.66 -0.71
CA THR A 85 2.95 -12.76 -1.49
C THR A 85 3.76 -13.59 -2.48
N LYS A 86 3.85 -13.18 -3.74
CA LYS A 86 4.66 -13.82 -4.77
C LYS A 86 5.53 -12.78 -5.48
N LEU A 87 6.85 -13.00 -5.47
CA LEU A 87 7.79 -12.35 -6.39
C LEU A 87 7.71 -13.10 -7.73
N GLU A 88 7.08 -12.49 -8.73
CA GLU A 88 6.86 -13.10 -10.05
C GLU A 88 8.04 -12.89 -10.99
N GLU A 89 8.63 -11.70 -10.95
CA GLU A 89 9.79 -11.32 -11.77
C GLU A 89 10.86 -10.73 -10.87
N TRP A 90 12.11 -11.17 -11.04
CA TRP A 90 13.28 -10.57 -10.40
C TRP A 90 14.43 -10.54 -11.41
N ARG A 91 15.00 -9.35 -11.65
CA ARG A 91 16.20 -9.15 -12.45
C ARG A 91 17.09 -8.09 -11.81
N VAL A 92 18.39 -8.34 -11.80
CA VAL A 92 19.42 -7.36 -11.46
C VAL A 92 20.68 -7.63 -12.27
N GLU A 93 21.32 -6.56 -12.72
CA GLU A 93 22.59 -6.56 -13.45
C GLU A 93 23.48 -5.48 -12.84
N GLU A 94 24.76 -5.77 -12.67
CA GLU A 94 25.74 -4.83 -12.11
C GLU A 94 27.04 -4.89 -12.90
N SER A 95 27.58 -3.72 -13.25
CA SER A 95 28.87 -3.53 -13.89
C SER A 95 29.77 -2.74 -12.96
N ALA A 96 30.97 -3.25 -12.69
CA ALA A 96 31.95 -2.60 -11.83
C ALA A 96 33.34 -2.61 -12.47
N ALA A 97 34.05 -1.49 -12.39
CA ALA A 97 35.46 -1.44 -12.71
C ALA A 97 36.29 -2.09 -11.58
N GLY A 98 37.31 -2.85 -11.96
CA GLY A 98 38.32 -3.41 -11.05
C GLY A 98 39.68 -3.56 -11.73
N PRO A 99 40.72 -3.98 -10.98
CA PRO A 99 42.09 -4.12 -11.51
C PRO A 99 42.19 -5.04 -12.73
N ASP A 100 41.39 -6.11 -12.74
CA ASP A 100 41.36 -7.14 -13.78
C ASP A 100 40.38 -6.81 -14.94
N GLY A 101 39.82 -5.59 -14.97
CA GLY A 101 38.88 -5.11 -15.99
C GLY A 101 37.45 -4.91 -15.47
N ILE A 102 36.46 -5.06 -16.36
CA ILE A 102 35.04 -4.90 -16.02
C ILE A 102 34.48 -6.22 -15.51
N ARG A 103 33.96 -6.21 -14.29
CA ARG A 103 33.20 -7.33 -13.72
C ARG A 103 31.71 -7.10 -13.93
N LEU A 104 31.05 -8.03 -14.63
CA LEU A 104 29.59 -8.10 -14.76
C LEU A 104 29.03 -9.12 -13.76
N LEU A 105 28.00 -8.74 -13.00
CA LEU A 105 27.17 -9.62 -12.17
C LEU A 105 25.73 -9.59 -12.66
N THR A 106 25.00 -10.67 -12.38
CA THR A 106 23.62 -10.92 -12.83
C THR A 106 22.74 -11.35 -11.66
N THR A 107 21.44 -11.53 -11.88
CA THR A 107 20.47 -12.04 -10.90
C THR A 107 20.90 -13.33 -10.19
N ARG A 108 21.78 -14.14 -10.80
CA ARG A 108 22.30 -15.39 -10.22
C ARG A 108 23.30 -15.15 -9.09
N ASP A 109 23.93 -13.98 -9.08
CA ASP A 109 24.99 -13.58 -8.14
C ASP A 109 24.42 -12.91 -6.86
N TYR A 110 23.10 -12.69 -6.81
CA TYR A 110 22.37 -12.10 -5.69
C TYR A 110 21.60 -13.19 -4.94
N GLY A 111 22.20 -13.71 -3.88
CA GLY A 111 21.56 -14.70 -3.00
C GLY A 111 20.37 -14.15 -2.20
N VAL A 112 20.32 -12.82 -1.99
CA VAL A 112 19.19 -12.12 -1.38
C VAL A 112 18.26 -11.60 -2.47
N LYS A 113 16.96 -11.73 -2.27
CA LYS A 113 15.90 -11.19 -3.14
C LYS A 113 15.16 -10.07 -2.40
N PRO A 114 14.57 -9.09 -3.09
CA PRO A 114 13.68 -8.12 -2.45
C PRO A 114 12.43 -8.84 -1.89
N GLU A 115 11.87 -8.31 -0.81
CA GLU A 115 10.66 -8.84 -0.17
C GLU A 115 9.59 -7.75 -0.03
N LEU A 116 8.34 -8.05 -0.38
CA LEU A 116 7.22 -7.13 -0.19
C LEU A 116 6.51 -7.43 1.14
N GLY A 117 6.64 -6.50 2.09
CA GLY A 117 5.79 -6.42 3.27
C GLY A 117 4.58 -5.51 3.02
N VAL A 118 3.39 -5.96 3.45
CA VAL A 118 2.16 -5.16 3.52
C VAL A 118 1.65 -5.32 4.95
N ALA A 119 1.48 -4.21 5.66
CA ALA A 119 1.27 -4.24 7.12
C ALA A 119 -0.21 -4.11 7.51
N TYR A 120 -0.87 -3.07 7.01
CA TYR A 120 -2.27 -2.78 7.29
C TYR A 120 -2.88 -1.90 6.18
N ILE A 121 -4.19 -1.74 6.23
CA ILE A 121 -4.90 -0.61 5.63
C ILE A 121 -5.51 0.19 6.78
N LEU A 122 -5.50 1.51 6.67
CA LEU A 122 -6.08 2.44 7.64
C LEU A 122 -7.20 3.23 6.97
N ARG A 123 -8.38 3.27 7.58
CA ARG A 123 -9.46 4.17 7.15
C ARG A 123 -9.20 5.57 7.67
N LYS A 124 -9.02 6.53 6.76
CA LYS A 124 -8.63 7.91 7.06
C LYS A 124 -9.13 8.87 6.00
N ASP A 125 -9.57 10.06 6.42
CA ASP A 125 -10.02 11.15 5.54
C ASP A 125 -11.09 10.73 4.48
N GLY A 126 -11.85 9.67 4.77
CA GLY A 126 -12.88 9.09 3.89
C GLY A 126 -12.38 8.05 2.88
N GLY A 127 -11.08 7.72 2.88
CA GLY A 127 -10.47 6.69 2.03
C GLY A 127 -9.77 5.58 2.81
N LEU A 128 -9.27 4.58 2.09
CA LEU A 128 -8.47 3.48 2.63
C LEU A 128 -7.00 3.63 2.21
N HIS A 129 -6.13 3.90 3.19
CA HIS A 129 -4.70 4.12 3.02
C HIS A 129 -3.90 2.83 3.25
N LEU A 130 -3.21 2.33 2.21
CA LEU A 130 -2.48 1.04 2.27
C LEU A 130 -1.01 1.22 2.67
N ASN A 131 -0.56 0.55 3.74
CA ASN A 131 0.83 0.55 4.20
C ASN A 131 1.61 -0.64 3.59
N PHE A 132 2.61 -0.35 2.75
CA PHE A 132 3.56 -1.35 2.23
C PHE A 132 5.00 -0.84 2.19
N LEU A 133 5.95 -1.79 2.21
CA LEU A 133 7.37 -1.59 2.02
C LEU A 133 7.96 -2.75 1.21
N ILE A 134 8.75 -2.45 0.18
CA ILE A 134 9.67 -3.42 -0.40
C ILE A 134 11.02 -3.32 0.34
N ARG A 135 11.45 -4.41 0.97
CA ARG A 135 12.75 -4.51 1.65
C ARG A 135 13.88 -4.50 0.62
N GLY A 136 14.81 -3.57 0.81
CA GLY A 136 16.05 -3.44 0.05
C GLY A 136 17.12 -4.46 0.43
N PHE A 137 18.26 -4.35 -0.24
CA PHE A 137 19.45 -5.17 -0.04
C PHE A 137 20.71 -4.35 -0.36
N GLU A 138 21.89 -4.87 -0.03
CA GLU A 138 23.17 -4.15 -0.20
C GLU A 138 23.69 -4.18 -1.66
N VAL A 139 24.12 -3.01 -2.15
CA VAL A 139 24.71 -2.80 -3.47
C VAL A 139 25.86 -1.79 -3.40
N PRO A 140 26.89 -1.85 -4.27
CA PRO A 140 27.19 -2.91 -5.23
C PRO A 140 27.68 -4.22 -4.57
N ARG A 141 27.35 -5.36 -5.17
CA ARG A 141 27.76 -6.71 -4.69
C ARG A 141 29.22 -7.05 -5.03
N SER A 142 29.77 -6.43 -6.06
CA SER A 142 31.18 -6.52 -6.43
C SER A 142 32.13 -5.88 -5.40
N ARG A 143 31.63 -4.91 -4.61
CA ARG A 143 32.40 -4.12 -3.63
C ARG A 143 31.70 -4.09 -2.26
N PRO A 144 31.62 -5.22 -1.53
CA PRO A 144 30.90 -5.28 -0.24
C PRO A 144 31.47 -4.32 0.82
N SER A 145 32.75 -3.97 0.75
CA SER A 145 33.38 -2.96 1.61
C SER A 145 32.93 -1.53 1.32
N GLU A 146 32.21 -1.28 0.22
CA GLU A 146 31.72 0.04 -0.22
C GLU A 146 30.20 0.05 -0.47
N ALA A 147 29.52 -1.04 -0.10
CA ALA A 147 28.11 -1.21 -0.34
C ALA A 147 27.25 -0.29 0.53
N PHE A 148 26.05 -0.01 0.03
CA PHE A 148 24.99 0.76 0.66
C PHE A 148 23.64 0.07 0.47
N TYR A 149 22.70 0.38 1.34
CA TYR A 149 21.38 -0.24 1.29
C TYR A 149 20.52 0.39 0.18
N LEU A 150 20.07 -0.44 -0.77
CA LEU A 150 19.22 -0.01 -1.88
C LEU A 150 17.80 0.28 -1.37
N HIS A 151 17.45 1.55 -1.18
CA HIS A 151 16.11 1.95 -0.78
C HIS A 151 15.09 1.72 -1.90
N LEU A 152 14.26 0.68 -1.75
CA LEU A 152 13.19 0.31 -2.68
C LEU A 152 11.85 1.00 -2.31
N PRO A 153 10.81 0.91 -3.16
CA PRO A 153 9.55 1.63 -2.92
C PRO A 153 8.82 1.25 -1.63
N ALA A 154 8.20 2.25 -1.02
CA ALA A 154 7.29 2.15 0.11
C ALA A 154 6.12 3.12 -0.07
N SER A 155 4.94 2.83 0.46
CA SER A 155 3.84 3.79 0.46
C SER A 155 4.06 4.91 1.51
N ALA A 156 3.29 5.99 1.39
CA ALA A 156 3.42 7.18 2.23
C ALA A 156 3.38 6.86 3.73
N GLU A 157 2.38 6.08 4.16
CA GLU A 157 2.11 5.72 5.57
C GLU A 157 3.17 4.80 6.20
N ASN A 158 4.07 4.19 5.41
CA ASN A 158 5.04 3.24 5.94
C ASN A 158 6.13 3.93 6.79
N THR A 159 6.16 3.66 8.09
CA THR A 159 7.16 4.16 9.03
C THR A 159 8.41 3.28 9.17
N ASP A 160 8.35 2.03 8.72
CA ASP A 160 9.35 0.98 8.97
C ASP A 160 10.62 1.09 8.08
N ARG A 161 11.10 2.33 7.91
CA ARG A 161 12.22 2.69 7.04
C ARG A 161 13.51 2.84 7.86
N PRO A 162 14.70 2.67 7.24
CA PRO A 162 15.98 2.95 7.92
C PRO A 162 16.01 4.37 8.52
N GLU A 163 16.58 4.50 9.71
CA GLU A 163 16.62 5.76 10.46
C GLU A 163 17.18 6.92 9.63
N GLY A 164 16.54 8.09 9.72
CA GLY A 164 16.93 9.30 8.99
C GLY A 164 16.44 9.39 7.54
N LEU A 165 15.88 8.33 6.93
CA LEU A 165 15.35 8.41 5.56
C LEU A 165 13.84 8.74 5.50
N ASN A 166 13.51 10.02 5.37
CA ASN A 166 12.19 10.41 4.88
C ASN A 166 12.11 10.21 3.35
N TYR A 167 11.52 9.08 2.92
CA TYR A 167 11.35 8.70 1.52
C TYR A 167 10.64 9.77 0.66
N ALA A 168 9.68 10.50 1.23
CA ALA A 168 8.86 11.46 0.50
C ALA A 168 9.66 12.67 -0.01
N LEU A 169 10.77 13.04 0.65
CA LEU A 169 11.64 14.15 0.24
C LEU A 169 12.40 13.90 -1.09
N PHE A 170 12.38 12.66 -1.58
CA PHE A 170 13.12 12.21 -2.75
C PHE A 170 12.21 11.82 -3.94
N LEU A 171 10.89 11.96 -3.78
CA LEU A 171 9.92 11.84 -4.88
C LEU A 171 10.16 12.94 -5.91
N GLN A 172 10.19 12.57 -7.20
CA GLN A 172 10.42 13.48 -8.32
C GLN A 172 9.12 13.78 -9.09
N LYS A 173 8.26 12.77 -9.25
CA LYS A 173 6.92 12.87 -9.86
C LYS A 173 5.97 11.84 -9.27
N GLY A 174 4.67 12.11 -9.32
CA GLY A 174 3.64 11.20 -8.82
C GLY A 174 3.49 11.25 -7.30
N SER A 175 2.89 10.21 -6.72
CA SER A 175 2.70 10.09 -5.27
C SER A 175 2.73 8.62 -4.86
N ASN A 176 3.35 8.33 -3.71
CA ASN A 176 3.34 7.01 -3.08
C ASN A 176 2.19 6.85 -2.06
N ALA A 177 1.23 7.78 -2.00
CA ALA A 177 0.01 7.62 -1.21
C ALA A 177 -0.97 6.68 -1.95
N ILE A 178 -1.09 5.45 -1.47
CA ILE A 178 -2.00 4.43 -2.02
C ILE A 178 -3.35 4.57 -1.32
N VAL A 179 -4.27 5.32 -1.93
CA VAL A 179 -5.59 5.64 -1.35
C VAL A 179 -6.73 5.08 -2.20
N LEU A 180 -7.45 4.11 -1.66
CA LEU A 180 -8.63 3.49 -2.26
C LEU A 180 -9.92 4.17 -1.79
N ASP A 181 -11.02 4.02 -2.54
CA ASP A 181 -12.33 4.47 -2.06
C ASP A 181 -12.89 3.42 -1.08
N ASP A 182 -13.72 3.84 -0.13
CA ASP A 182 -14.29 2.95 0.88
C ASP A 182 -15.05 1.77 0.22
N PRO A 183 -14.64 0.51 0.43
CA PRO A 183 -15.25 -0.64 -0.23
C PRO A 183 -16.67 -0.93 0.26
N ALA A 184 -17.05 -0.48 1.47
CA ALA A 184 -18.45 -0.50 1.91
C ALA A 184 -19.35 0.44 1.09
N ALA A 185 -18.80 1.50 0.49
CA ALA A 185 -19.55 2.42 -0.37
C ALA A 185 -19.84 1.87 -1.78
N SER A 186 -19.19 0.78 -2.20
CA SER A 186 -19.34 0.23 -3.56
C SER A 186 -19.35 -1.29 -3.62
N ARG A 187 -20.46 -1.84 -4.15
CA ARG A 187 -20.63 -3.28 -4.43
C ARG A 187 -20.06 -3.73 -5.78
N LYS A 188 -19.14 -2.95 -6.35
CA LYS A 188 -18.45 -3.26 -7.61
C LYS A 188 -16.98 -3.47 -7.33
N THR A 189 -16.31 -4.26 -8.16
CA THR A 189 -14.85 -4.28 -8.17
C THR A 189 -14.32 -2.87 -8.38
N GLN A 190 -13.44 -2.43 -7.49
CA GLN A 190 -12.64 -1.22 -7.66
C GLN A 190 -11.28 -1.60 -8.24
N GLU A 191 -10.75 -0.77 -9.12
CA GLU A 191 -9.37 -0.86 -9.61
C GLU A 191 -8.77 0.55 -9.63
N LYS A 192 -7.62 0.73 -8.97
CA LYS A 192 -6.85 1.97 -8.98
C LYS A 192 -5.38 1.67 -9.25
N SER A 193 -4.77 2.51 -10.09
CA SER A 193 -3.34 2.45 -10.40
C SER A 193 -2.65 3.73 -9.93
N PHE A 194 -1.50 3.56 -9.30
CA PHE A 194 -0.66 4.60 -8.72
C PHE A 194 0.73 4.51 -9.34
N HIS A 195 1.38 5.66 -9.57
CA HIS A 195 2.67 5.74 -10.23
C HIS A 195 3.52 6.83 -9.57
N TRP A 196 4.81 6.57 -9.37
CA TRP A 196 5.77 7.59 -8.99
C TRP A 196 7.20 7.29 -9.45
N THR A 197 7.99 8.36 -9.52
CA THR A 197 9.44 8.31 -9.73
C THR A 197 10.16 8.90 -8.52
N TRP A 198 11.30 8.32 -8.18
CA TRP A 198 12.07 8.62 -6.97
C TRP A 198 13.56 8.69 -7.29
N PHE A 199 14.27 9.63 -6.69
CA PHE A 199 15.71 9.84 -6.90
C PHE A 199 16.40 10.38 -5.65
N ARG A 200 17.47 9.71 -5.25
CA ARG A 200 18.37 10.15 -4.17
C ARG A 200 19.82 10.01 -4.60
N ARG A 201 20.60 11.08 -4.42
CA ARG A 201 22.07 11.08 -4.54
C ARG A 201 22.67 11.68 -3.27
N SER A 202 23.66 11.03 -2.66
CA SER A 202 24.30 11.46 -1.41
C SER A 202 25.78 11.14 -1.39
N GLY A 203 26.63 12.05 -0.88
CA GLY A 203 28.05 11.76 -0.63
C GLY A 203 28.24 10.76 0.51
N VAL A 204 29.35 10.02 0.50
CA VAL A 204 29.67 9.01 1.53
C VAL A 204 30.49 9.63 2.65
N LEU A 205 29.85 9.86 3.81
CA LEU A 205 30.53 10.36 5.01
C LEU A 205 31.65 9.42 5.46
N GLY A 206 32.80 10.00 5.83
CA GLY A 206 33.96 9.26 6.34
C GLY A 206 34.83 8.58 5.27
N ARG A 207 34.65 8.89 3.98
CA ARG A 207 35.46 8.37 2.86
C ARG A 207 35.99 9.49 1.96
N ASP A 208 36.51 9.11 0.78
CA ASP A 208 36.83 10.03 -0.32
C ASP A 208 35.65 11.00 -0.57
N PRO A 209 35.85 12.34 -0.48
CA PRO A 209 34.79 13.31 -0.71
C PRO A 209 34.25 13.33 -2.14
N ALA A 210 34.92 12.66 -3.10
CA ALA A 210 34.41 12.44 -4.44
C ALA A 210 33.46 11.22 -4.57
N LEU A 211 33.27 10.43 -3.50
CA LEU A 211 32.44 9.21 -3.52
C LEU A 211 30.96 9.54 -3.28
N PHE A 212 30.09 9.27 -4.25
CA PHE A 212 28.64 9.45 -4.14
C PHE A 212 27.87 8.14 -4.36
N GLN A 213 26.77 7.98 -3.63
CA GLN A 213 25.79 6.92 -3.80
C GLN A 213 24.57 7.51 -4.50
N MET A 214 24.14 6.88 -5.59
CA MET A 214 22.93 7.21 -6.33
C MET A 214 21.97 6.00 -6.29
N ASN A 215 20.68 6.26 -6.08
CA ASN A 215 19.61 5.31 -6.29
C ASN A 215 18.40 6.03 -6.92
N ARG A 216 17.80 5.39 -7.92
CA ARG A 216 16.64 5.89 -8.67
C ARG A 216 15.71 4.73 -8.98
N HIS A 217 14.41 4.95 -8.89
CA HIS A 217 13.41 4.00 -9.39
C HIS A 217 12.12 4.67 -9.83
N GLU A 218 11.40 3.91 -10.65
CA GLU A 218 10.03 4.13 -11.09
C GLU A 218 9.20 2.95 -10.57
N ALA A 219 8.02 3.24 -10.02
CA ALA A 219 7.17 2.25 -9.40
C ALA A 219 5.71 2.43 -9.82
N ASP A 220 5.12 1.34 -10.31
CA ASP A 220 3.71 1.21 -10.66
C ASP A 220 3.03 0.26 -9.67
N VAL A 221 1.91 0.69 -9.07
CA VAL A 221 1.10 -0.12 -8.16
C VAL A 221 -0.34 -0.15 -8.66
N THR A 222 -0.85 -1.32 -9.03
CA THR A 222 -2.28 -1.52 -9.32
C THR A 222 -2.91 -2.32 -8.19
N VAL A 223 -3.94 -1.73 -7.55
CA VAL A 223 -4.74 -2.39 -6.52
C VAL A 223 -6.13 -2.67 -7.06
N VAL A 224 -6.57 -3.92 -6.95
CA VAL A 224 -7.93 -4.37 -7.28
C VAL A 224 -8.59 -4.86 -6.00
N VAL A 225 -9.77 -4.34 -5.68
CA VAL A 225 -10.61 -4.78 -4.56
C VAL A 225 -11.93 -5.30 -5.12
N THR A 226 -12.21 -6.59 -4.92
CA THR A 226 -13.41 -7.27 -5.44
C THR A 226 -14.28 -7.71 -4.27
N PRO A 227 -15.56 -7.30 -4.19
CA PRO A 227 -16.48 -7.83 -3.20
C PRO A 227 -16.56 -9.35 -3.29
N ARG A 228 -16.47 -10.05 -2.15
CA ARG A 228 -16.80 -11.47 -2.12
C ARG A 228 -18.29 -11.63 -2.38
N ALA A 229 -18.66 -12.64 -3.16
CA ALA A 229 -20.06 -13.06 -3.19
C ALA A 229 -20.41 -13.64 -1.82
N ASP A 230 -21.56 -13.25 -1.27
CA ASP A 230 -22.05 -13.81 0.00
C ASP A 230 -22.12 -15.33 -0.12
N SER A 231 -21.20 -16.03 0.56
CA SER A 231 -21.31 -17.46 0.77
C SER A 231 -22.44 -17.68 1.77
N GLY A 232 -23.67 -17.78 1.25
CA GLY A 232 -24.87 -17.97 2.05
C GLY A 232 -24.71 -19.11 3.06
N PRO A 233 -25.48 -19.08 4.18
CA PRO A 233 -25.28 -19.99 5.30
C PRO A 233 -25.21 -21.44 4.82
N ARG A 234 -24.16 -22.17 5.24
CA ARG A 234 -23.91 -23.56 4.86
C ARG A 234 -24.99 -24.49 5.42
N THR A 235 -26.13 -24.53 4.74
CA THR A 235 -27.29 -25.33 5.10
C THR A 235 -27.03 -26.82 4.86
N GLY A 236 -26.77 -27.53 5.95
CA GLY A 236 -26.96 -28.98 6.02
C GLY A 236 -25.70 -29.82 5.90
N GLN A 237 -25.15 -30.22 7.05
CA GLN A 237 -25.06 -31.67 7.28
C GLN A 237 -25.26 -32.03 8.76
N ALA A 238 -26.47 -31.80 9.26
CA ALA A 238 -26.95 -32.58 10.39
C ALA A 238 -27.14 -34.03 9.90
N ARG A 239 -26.26 -34.95 10.33
CA ARG A 239 -26.48 -36.38 10.16
C ARG A 239 -27.30 -36.87 11.35
N GLY A 240 -28.39 -37.57 11.07
CA GLY A 240 -28.97 -38.56 11.99
C GLY A 240 -28.27 -39.91 11.84
#